data_AF-A0A9N9PCZ6-F1
#
_entry.id   AF-A0A9N9PCZ6-F1
#
_cell.length_a   1.000
_cell.length_b   1.000
_cell.length_c   1.000
_cell.angle_alpha   90.00
_cell.angle_beta   90.00
_cell.angle_gamma   90.00
#
_symmetry.space_group_name_H-M   'P 1'
#
loop_
_entity.id
_entity.type
_entity.pdbx_description
1 polymer ?
#
loop_
_entity_poly.entity_id
_entity_poly.type
_entity_poly.pdbx_seq_one_letter_code
_entity_poly.pdbx_strand_id
1 'polypeptide(L)'
;LLLLNADWQQVKEWIIERAGKEIKVDNVNGVLKSFLVEPFIPHPSHTEYYININSVRDGDYILFTHEGGIEVGDVDAKALKLLVPVDQDYPSSQEIKEKLLVNVPEAKKDALIHFISRLYAVFVDLHFTYLEINPLVVLDTVSDDETPVIYYLDLAAKLDQTAEFEAGPKWAIARASQNTGIFVGHETTTKTHADQGPPMEFPAPFGRELTKEEANIQELDAKTGASLKLTVLNKDGRIWTMVAGGGASVVYSDAIAALGFAHELANYGEYSGAPTETQTYEYAKTILDLMTRNPIPHPEGK
;
A
#
# COMPACT_ATOMS: atom_id res chain seq x y z
N LEU A 1 2.20 -17.02 4.52
CA LEU A 1 1.32 -16.88 5.70
C LEU A 1 -0.13 -16.91 5.22
N LEU A 2 -0.66 -18.09 4.91
CA LEU A 2 -1.98 -18.24 4.30
C LEU A 2 -2.61 -19.54 4.79
N LEU A 3 -3.88 -19.49 5.19
CA LEU A 3 -4.69 -20.66 5.52
C LEU A 3 -5.86 -20.69 4.56
N LEU A 4 -6.02 -21.80 3.84
CA LEU A 4 -7.08 -21.97 2.83
C LEU A 4 -8.08 -23.03 3.27
N ASN A 5 -9.33 -22.86 2.85
CA ASN A 5 -10.42 -23.84 3.01
C ASN A 5 -10.55 -24.38 4.45
N ALA A 6 -10.67 -23.47 5.41
CA ALA A 6 -10.75 -23.78 6.83
C ALA A 6 -12.06 -23.25 7.41
N ASP A 7 -12.61 -23.98 8.39
CA ASP A 7 -13.76 -23.50 9.16
C ASP A 7 -13.36 -22.42 10.18
N TRP A 8 -14.35 -21.78 10.81
CA TRP A 8 -14.10 -20.70 11.76
C TRP A 8 -13.33 -21.14 13.01
N GLN A 9 -13.45 -22.40 13.43
CA GLN A 9 -12.70 -22.90 14.58
C GLN A 9 -11.21 -23.00 14.23
N GLN A 10 -10.91 -23.61 13.08
CA GLN A 10 -9.55 -23.76 12.56
C GLN A 10 -8.89 -22.40 12.33
N VAL A 11 -9.62 -21.42 11.76
CA VAL A 11 -9.12 -20.05 11.57
C VAL A 11 -8.73 -19.41 12.90
N LYS A 12 -9.58 -19.53 13.93
CA LYS A 12 -9.29 -18.96 15.26
C LYS A 12 -8.03 -19.57 15.88
N GLU A 13 -7.90 -20.89 15.82
CA GLU A 13 -6.72 -21.60 16.34
C GLU A 13 -5.45 -21.13 15.60
N TRP A 14 -5.51 -21.06 14.27
CA TRP A 14 -4.40 -20.61 13.43
C TRP A 14 -3.95 -19.16 13.72
N ILE A 15 -4.92 -18.26 13.96
CA ILE A 15 -4.66 -16.86 14.35
C ILE A 15 -4.07 -16.79 15.77
N ILE A 16 -4.64 -17.47 16.76
CA ILE A 16 -4.15 -17.45 18.16
C ILE A 16 -2.70 -17.91 18.24
N GLU A 17 -2.32 -18.91 17.45
CA GLU A 17 -0.95 -19.40 17.40
C GLU A 17 0.05 -18.39 16.84
N ARG A 18 -0.37 -17.35 16.13
CA ARG A 18 0.50 -16.43 15.37
C ARG A 18 0.37 -14.98 15.79
N ALA A 19 -0.79 -14.56 16.25
CA ALA A 19 -1.07 -13.20 16.68
C ALA A 19 -0.12 -12.79 17.81
N GLY A 20 0.50 -11.62 17.66
CA GLY A 20 1.45 -11.07 18.63
C GLY A 20 2.82 -11.75 18.65
N LYS A 21 3.08 -12.75 17.79
CA LYS A 21 4.39 -13.38 17.68
C LYS A 21 5.24 -12.70 16.63
N GLU A 22 6.53 -12.59 16.92
CA GLU A 22 7.54 -12.16 15.96
C GLU A 22 7.79 -13.28 14.94
N ILE A 23 7.84 -12.90 13.68
CA ILE A 23 8.19 -13.76 12.56
C ILE A 23 9.24 -13.07 11.70
N LYS A 24 9.98 -13.86 10.94
CA LYS A 24 10.93 -13.37 9.94
C LYS A 24 10.36 -13.59 8.53
N VAL A 25 10.24 -12.52 7.77
CA VAL A 25 9.90 -12.54 6.34
C VAL A 25 11.12 -11.99 5.60
N ASP A 26 11.75 -12.82 4.77
CA ASP A 26 13.05 -12.56 4.16
C ASP A 26 14.10 -12.09 5.19
N ASN A 27 14.51 -10.82 5.13
CA ASN A 27 15.50 -10.24 6.04
C ASN A 27 14.88 -9.37 7.14
N VAL A 28 13.55 -9.32 7.24
CA VAL A 28 12.82 -8.41 8.12
C VAL A 28 12.09 -9.20 9.20
N ASN A 29 12.31 -8.82 10.47
CA ASN A 29 11.53 -9.35 11.59
C ASN A 29 10.35 -8.41 11.87
N GLY A 30 9.19 -8.97 12.17
CA GLY A 30 8.00 -8.19 12.51
C GLY A 30 6.96 -9.01 13.24
N VAL A 31 6.01 -8.33 13.89
CA VAL A 31 4.95 -8.96 14.66
C VAL A 31 3.66 -9.00 13.85
N LEU A 32 2.99 -10.15 13.81
CA LEU A 32 1.69 -10.29 13.18
C LEU A 32 0.58 -9.72 14.08
N LYS A 33 -0.04 -8.62 13.66
CA LYS A 33 -1.10 -7.93 14.43
C LYS A 33 -2.45 -7.90 13.71
N SER A 34 -2.43 -7.94 12.38
CA SER A 34 -3.62 -7.82 11.55
C SER A 34 -3.76 -9.06 10.69
N PHE A 35 -4.98 -9.58 10.60
CA PHE A 35 -5.35 -10.74 9.81
C PHE A 35 -6.61 -10.41 9.01
N LEU A 36 -6.64 -10.82 7.75
CA LEU A 36 -7.83 -10.76 6.91
C LEU A 36 -8.42 -12.16 6.79
N VAL A 37 -9.73 -12.29 6.98
CA VAL A 37 -10.46 -13.55 6.85
C VAL A 37 -11.59 -13.33 5.86
N GLU A 38 -11.58 -14.11 4.79
CA GLU A 38 -12.54 -14.00 3.69
C GLU A 38 -13.14 -15.37 3.37
N PRO A 39 -14.34 -15.40 2.76
CA PRO A 39 -14.93 -16.64 2.28
C PRO A 39 -13.99 -17.37 1.31
N PHE A 40 -13.80 -18.67 1.54
CA PHE A 40 -13.07 -19.50 0.59
C PHE A 40 -13.87 -19.64 -0.71
N ILE A 41 -13.25 -19.34 -1.85
CA ILE A 41 -13.84 -19.49 -3.17
C ILE A 41 -13.21 -20.72 -3.83
N PRO A 42 -13.89 -21.88 -3.93
CA PRO A 42 -13.36 -23.02 -4.66
C PRO A 42 -13.35 -22.72 -6.16
N HIS A 43 -12.17 -22.76 -6.77
CA HIS A 43 -12.01 -22.50 -8.19
C HIS A 43 -10.84 -23.32 -8.77
N PRO A 44 -10.89 -23.71 -10.05
CA PRO A 44 -9.78 -24.36 -10.71
C PRO A 44 -8.75 -23.32 -11.18
N SER A 45 -7.46 -23.68 -11.20
CA SER A 45 -6.38 -22.72 -11.50
C SER A 45 -6.47 -22.07 -12.89
N HIS A 46 -7.13 -22.69 -13.88
CA HIS A 46 -7.31 -22.07 -15.20
C HIS A 46 -8.30 -20.89 -15.20
N THR A 47 -8.98 -20.65 -14.06
CA THR A 47 -9.83 -19.47 -13.86
C THR A 47 -9.08 -18.31 -13.18
N GLU A 48 -7.81 -18.50 -12.83
CA GLU A 48 -6.97 -17.46 -12.23
C GLU A 48 -6.29 -16.62 -13.31
N TYR A 49 -6.50 -15.31 -13.25
CA TYR A 49 -5.89 -14.30 -14.10
C TYR A 49 -5.04 -13.37 -13.24
N TYR A 50 -4.23 -12.56 -13.90
CA TYR A 50 -3.45 -11.50 -13.29
C TYR A 50 -3.78 -10.18 -13.96
N ILE A 51 -3.93 -9.12 -13.16
CA ILE A 51 -3.98 -7.75 -13.67
C ILE A 51 -3.14 -6.83 -12.80
N ASN A 52 -2.41 -5.93 -13.45
CA ASN A 52 -1.73 -4.82 -12.80
C ASN A 52 -1.95 -3.54 -13.60
N ILE A 53 -2.11 -2.43 -12.88
CA ILE A 53 -2.12 -1.09 -13.44
C ILE A 53 -1.07 -0.29 -12.70
N ASN A 54 -0.12 0.30 -13.42
CA ASN A 54 0.95 1.09 -12.83
C ASN A 54 1.23 2.34 -13.65
N SER A 55 1.42 3.46 -12.95
CA SER A 55 1.74 4.73 -13.60
C SER A 55 3.23 4.78 -13.97
N VAL A 56 3.49 5.30 -15.16
CA VAL A 56 4.82 5.68 -15.67
C VAL A 56 4.78 7.14 -16.11
N ARG A 57 5.93 7.68 -16.52
CA ARG A 57 6.02 9.09 -16.94
C ARG A 57 5.07 9.43 -18.09
N ASP A 58 4.92 8.52 -19.04
CA ASP A 58 4.20 8.76 -20.30
C ASP A 58 2.72 8.32 -20.25
N GLY A 59 2.24 7.80 -19.12
CA GLY A 59 0.86 7.34 -18.94
C GLY A 59 0.75 6.19 -17.94
N ASP A 60 -0.31 5.40 -18.06
CA ASP A 60 -0.52 4.21 -17.23
C ASP A 60 -0.42 2.94 -18.07
N TYR A 61 0.35 1.97 -17.58
CA TYR A 61 0.35 0.64 -18.14
C TYR A 61 -0.74 -0.21 -17.49
N ILE A 62 -1.54 -0.89 -18.30
CA ILE A 62 -2.40 -2.01 -17.91
C ILE A 62 -1.71 -3.30 -18.36
N LEU A 63 -1.33 -4.14 -17.41
CA LEU A 63 -0.72 -5.45 -17.60
C LEU A 63 -1.79 -6.52 -17.36
N PHE A 64 -1.84 -7.53 -18.22
CA PHE A 64 -2.78 -8.65 -18.06
C PHE A 64 -2.15 -9.97 -18.49
N THR A 65 -2.38 -11.04 -17.72
CA THR A 65 -2.11 -12.41 -18.20
C THR A 65 -3.21 -13.39 -17.77
N HIS A 66 -3.42 -14.39 -18.64
CA HIS A 66 -4.32 -15.52 -18.44
C HIS A 66 -3.74 -16.64 -17.54
N GLU A 67 -2.49 -16.48 -17.10
CA GLU A 67 -1.82 -17.36 -16.15
C GLU A 67 -1.66 -16.61 -14.81
N GLY A 68 -2.71 -16.56 -13.99
CA GLY A 68 -2.67 -15.95 -12.66
C GLY A 68 -2.17 -16.88 -11.56
N GLY A 69 -2.22 -16.39 -10.33
CA GLY A 69 -1.96 -17.17 -9.13
C GLY A 69 -0.49 -17.21 -8.70
N ILE A 70 -0.19 -18.14 -7.79
CA ILE A 70 1.15 -18.32 -7.21
C ILE A 70 2.17 -18.76 -8.28
N GLU A 71 1.72 -19.44 -9.34
CA GLU A 71 2.55 -20.02 -10.40
C GLU A 71 2.82 -19.05 -11.56
N VAL A 72 2.40 -17.77 -11.46
CA VAL A 72 2.57 -16.80 -12.56
C VAL A 72 4.04 -16.62 -12.97
N GLY A 73 4.98 -16.69 -12.03
CA GLY A 73 6.41 -16.54 -12.29
C GLY A 73 6.79 -15.11 -12.71
N ASP A 74 7.56 -14.98 -13.80
CA ASP A 74 7.95 -13.68 -14.36
C ASP A 74 6.78 -13.04 -15.13
N VAL A 75 5.96 -12.31 -14.37
CA VAL A 75 4.81 -11.56 -14.89
C VAL A 75 5.23 -10.59 -15.99
N ASP A 76 6.35 -9.91 -15.84
CA ASP A 76 6.77 -8.84 -16.76
C ASP A 76 7.07 -9.36 -18.16
N ALA A 77 7.58 -10.58 -18.25
CA ALA A 77 7.83 -11.28 -19.50
C ALA A 77 6.55 -11.89 -20.13
N LYS A 78 5.58 -12.29 -19.31
CA LYS A 78 4.35 -12.98 -19.76
C LYS A 78 3.18 -12.05 -20.03
N ALA A 79 3.07 -10.95 -19.28
CA ALA A 79 1.92 -10.07 -19.31
C ALA A 79 1.86 -9.29 -20.62
N LEU A 80 0.67 -9.24 -21.18
CA LEU A 80 0.33 -8.34 -22.28
C LEU A 80 0.18 -6.93 -21.72
N LYS A 81 0.66 -5.94 -22.47
CA LYS A 81 0.79 -4.55 -22.00
C LYS A 81 0.00 -3.61 -22.89
N LEU A 82 -0.81 -2.75 -22.26
CA LEU A 82 -1.52 -1.65 -22.90
C LEU A 82 -1.12 -0.35 -22.20
N LEU A 83 -0.46 0.56 -22.91
CA LEU A 83 -0.20 1.90 -22.41
C LEU A 83 -1.41 2.79 -22.72
N VAL A 84 -1.96 3.43 -21.70
CA VAL A 84 -2.91 4.54 -21.80
C VAL A 84 -2.11 5.83 -21.61
N PRO A 85 -1.84 6.61 -22.67
CA PRO A 85 -0.98 7.78 -22.55
C PRO A 85 -1.63 8.91 -21.75
N VAL A 86 -0.81 9.79 -21.18
CA VAL A 86 -1.29 11.00 -20.48
C VAL A 86 -2.21 11.84 -21.40
N ASP A 87 -3.26 12.42 -20.81
CA ASP A 87 -4.25 13.27 -21.48
C ASP A 87 -4.95 12.61 -22.69
N GLN A 88 -5.04 11.28 -22.72
CA GLN A 88 -5.81 10.55 -23.72
C GLN A 88 -7.12 10.00 -23.15
N ASP A 89 -8.04 9.68 -24.07
CA ASP A 89 -9.25 8.98 -23.74
C ASP A 89 -8.96 7.58 -23.18
N TYR A 90 -9.94 7.05 -22.46
CA TYR A 90 -9.86 5.70 -21.89
C TYR A 90 -9.78 4.67 -23.03
N PRO A 91 -9.06 3.56 -22.81
CA PRO A 91 -8.90 2.54 -23.84
C PRO A 91 -10.27 1.98 -24.24
N SER A 92 -10.47 1.84 -25.56
CA SER A 92 -11.72 1.29 -26.08
C SER A 92 -11.86 -0.21 -25.75
N SER A 93 -13.10 -0.71 -25.73
CA SER A 93 -13.37 -2.15 -25.57
C SER A 93 -12.62 -3.01 -26.58
N GLN A 94 -12.46 -2.51 -27.82
CA GLN A 94 -11.72 -3.19 -28.88
C GLN A 94 -10.22 -3.26 -28.55
N GLU A 95 -9.61 -2.18 -28.10
CA GLU A 95 -8.20 -2.17 -27.72
C GLU A 95 -7.91 -3.10 -26.54
N ILE A 96 -8.76 -3.11 -25.51
CA ILE A 96 -8.63 -4.05 -24.39
C ILE A 96 -8.70 -5.49 -24.91
N LYS A 97 -9.70 -5.79 -25.74
CA LYS A 97 -9.91 -7.12 -26.31
C LYS A 97 -8.71 -7.61 -27.12
N GLU A 98 -8.22 -6.77 -28.02
CA GLU A 98 -7.16 -7.11 -28.99
C GLU A 98 -5.75 -7.10 -28.39
N LYS A 99 -5.49 -6.27 -27.37
CA LYS A 99 -4.16 -6.14 -26.77
C LYS A 99 -3.99 -6.97 -25.50
N LEU A 100 -5.01 -7.07 -24.65
CA LEU A 100 -4.91 -7.72 -23.34
C LEU A 100 -5.56 -9.10 -23.28
N LEU A 101 -6.62 -9.35 -24.05
CA LEU A 101 -7.46 -10.55 -23.88
C LEU A 101 -7.30 -11.60 -25.00
N VAL A 102 -6.19 -11.58 -25.75
CA VAL A 102 -5.97 -12.50 -26.89
C VAL A 102 -5.98 -13.97 -26.51
N ASN A 103 -5.51 -14.30 -25.31
CA ASN A 103 -5.41 -15.67 -24.79
C ASN A 103 -6.59 -16.05 -23.88
N VAL A 104 -7.62 -15.19 -23.79
CA VAL A 104 -8.79 -15.42 -22.94
C VAL A 104 -9.90 -16.11 -23.74
N PRO A 105 -10.61 -17.10 -23.19
CA PRO A 105 -11.79 -17.68 -23.85
C PRO A 105 -12.85 -16.63 -24.16
N GLU A 106 -13.48 -16.72 -25.34
CA GLU A 106 -14.43 -15.70 -25.83
C GLU A 106 -15.56 -15.42 -24.84
N ALA A 107 -16.09 -16.46 -24.19
CA ALA A 107 -17.16 -16.36 -23.18
C ALA A 107 -16.81 -15.46 -21.98
N LYS A 108 -15.52 -15.21 -21.70
CA LYS A 108 -15.07 -14.37 -20.58
C LYS A 108 -14.71 -12.94 -20.97
N LYS A 109 -14.53 -12.67 -22.27
CA LYS A 109 -13.94 -11.41 -22.73
C LYS A 109 -14.81 -10.21 -22.40
N ASP A 110 -16.12 -10.29 -22.61
CA ASP A 110 -17.00 -9.13 -22.38
C ASP A 110 -17.04 -8.74 -20.90
N ALA A 111 -17.13 -9.73 -19.99
CA ALA A 111 -17.04 -9.50 -18.55
C ALA A 111 -15.69 -8.87 -18.13
N LEU A 112 -14.58 -9.38 -18.69
CA LEU A 112 -13.25 -8.83 -18.42
C LEU A 112 -13.05 -7.44 -19.00
N ILE A 113 -13.59 -7.13 -20.19
CA ILE A 113 -13.57 -5.79 -20.76
C ILE A 113 -14.27 -4.81 -19.82
N HIS A 114 -15.49 -5.15 -19.38
CA HIS A 114 -16.23 -4.32 -18.43
C HIS A 114 -15.47 -4.14 -17.11
N PHE A 115 -14.90 -5.21 -16.57
CA PHE A 115 -14.12 -5.15 -15.35
C PHE A 115 -12.88 -4.25 -15.50
N ILE A 116 -12.07 -4.44 -16.53
CA ILE A 116 -10.84 -3.69 -16.78
C ILE A 116 -11.15 -2.20 -17.01
N SER A 117 -12.16 -1.87 -17.82
CA SER A 117 -12.57 -0.48 -18.03
C SER A 117 -13.00 0.20 -16.74
N ARG A 118 -13.74 -0.49 -15.87
CA ARG A 118 -14.17 0.06 -14.57
C ARG A 118 -13.03 0.12 -13.56
N LEU A 119 -12.13 -0.87 -13.55
CA LEU A 119 -10.95 -0.88 -12.70
C LEU A 119 -10.02 0.28 -13.04
N TYR A 120 -9.79 0.53 -14.33
CA TYR A 120 -9.00 1.68 -14.77
C TYR A 120 -9.68 3.02 -14.41
N ALA A 121 -11.01 3.11 -14.52
CA ALA A 121 -11.73 4.29 -14.04
C ALA A 121 -11.54 4.53 -12.53
N VAL A 122 -11.57 3.48 -11.72
CA VAL A 122 -11.28 3.57 -10.27
C VAL A 122 -9.83 3.96 -10.01
N PHE A 123 -8.89 3.38 -10.78
CA PHE A 123 -7.46 3.70 -10.70
C PHE A 123 -7.23 5.20 -10.87
N VAL A 124 -7.80 5.80 -11.92
CA VAL A 124 -7.69 7.23 -12.22
C VAL A 124 -8.46 8.08 -11.20
N ASP A 125 -9.74 7.77 -10.96
CA ASP A 125 -10.63 8.59 -10.12
C ASP A 125 -10.17 8.71 -8.66
N LEU A 126 -9.50 7.67 -8.17
CA LEU A 126 -8.98 7.59 -6.80
C LEU A 126 -7.46 7.84 -6.72
N HIS A 127 -6.81 8.27 -7.80
CA HIS A 127 -5.37 8.61 -7.82
C HIS A 127 -4.47 7.46 -7.33
N PHE A 128 -4.69 6.26 -7.86
CA PHE A 128 -3.73 5.16 -7.71
C PHE A 128 -2.48 5.44 -8.55
N THR A 129 -1.34 4.93 -8.09
CA THR A 129 -0.08 4.88 -8.86
C THR A 129 0.36 3.44 -9.13
N TYR A 130 -0.20 2.50 -8.37
CA TYR A 130 -0.01 1.06 -8.53
C TYR A 130 -1.26 0.34 -8.02
N LEU A 131 -1.75 -0.63 -8.77
CA LEU A 131 -2.83 -1.53 -8.37
C LEU A 131 -2.57 -2.90 -9.00
N GLU A 132 -2.52 -3.94 -8.20
CA GLU A 132 -2.30 -5.32 -8.63
C GLU A 132 -3.36 -6.21 -8.00
N ILE A 133 -3.93 -7.11 -8.80
CA ILE A 133 -4.84 -8.15 -8.34
C ILE A 133 -4.28 -9.51 -8.80
N ASN A 134 -3.92 -10.35 -7.84
CA ASN A 134 -3.35 -11.67 -8.13
C ASN A 134 -3.67 -12.73 -7.03
N PRO A 135 -4.62 -13.66 -7.24
CA PRO A 135 -5.33 -13.91 -8.50
C PRO A 135 -6.61 -13.06 -8.64
N LEU A 136 -6.87 -12.66 -9.88
CA LEU A 136 -8.20 -12.27 -10.37
C LEU A 136 -8.90 -13.53 -10.88
N VAL A 137 -9.85 -14.07 -10.13
CA VAL A 137 -10.61 -15.27 -10.50
C VAL A 137 -11.79 -14.90 -11.37
N VAL A 138 -11.90 -15.52 -12.55
CA VAL A 138 -13.06 -15.40 -13.45
C VAL A 138 -13.62 -16.79 -13.71
N LEU A 139 -14.75 -17.10 -13.08
CA LEU A 139 -15.36 -18.43 -13.16
C LEU A 139 -15.93 -18.70 -14.56
N ASP A 140 -15.92 -19.97 -14.95
CA ASP A 140 -16.59 -20.42 -16.17
C ASP A 140 -18.11 -20.31 -15.99
N THR A 141 -18.81 -19.95 -17.06
CA THR A 141 -20.28 -19.90 -17.07
C THR A 141 -20.85 -21.30 -17.24
N VAL A 142 -22.03 -21.57 -16.68
CA VAL A 142 -22.71 -22.87 -16.83
C VAL A 142 -23.55 -22.89 -18.12
N SER A 143 -23.96 -21.73 -18.62
CA SER A 143 -24.64 -21.54 -19.90
C SER A 143 -24.17 -20.27 -20.60
N ASP A 144 -24.37 -20.19 -21.92
CA ASP A 144 -23.93 -19.04 -22.74
C ASP A 144 -24.66 -17.72 -22.41
N ASP A 145 -25.82 -17.80 -21.72
CA ASP A 145 -26.61 -16.63 -21.32
C ASP A 145 -26.18 -16.05 -19.96
N GLU A 146 -25.27 -16.71 -19.23
CA GLU A 146 -24.79 -16.26 -17.93
C GLU A 146 -23.58 -15.33 -18.07
N THR A 147 -23.51 -14.31 -17.20
CA THR A 147 -22.31 -13.47 -17.09
C THR A 147 -21.29 -14.15 -16.18
N PRO A 148 -20.02 -14.30 -16.61
CA PRO A 148 -18.95 -14.79 -15.76
C PRO A 148 -18.86 -14.02 -14.44
N VAL A 149 -18.72 -14.74 -13.33
CA VAL A 149 -18.55 -14.13 -12.01
C VAL A 149 -17.06 -13.90 -11.74
N ILE A 150 -16.73 -12.69 -11.28
CA ILE A 150 -15.36 -12.25 -11.01
C ILE A 150 -15.14 -12.10 -9.50
N TYR A 151 -14.06 -12.66 -8.98
CA TYR A 151 -13.56 -12.47 -7.62
C TYR A 151 -12.11 -11.99 -7.67
N TYR A 152 -11.74 -11.02 -6.84
CA TYR A 152 -10.36 -10.54 -6.70
C TYR A 152 -9.86 -10.97 -5.32
N LEU A 153 -9.04 -12.02 -5.26
CA LEU A 153 -8.68 -12.69 -4.00
C LEU A 153 -7.47 -12.08 -3.30
N ASP A 154 -6.71 -11.24 -4.00
CA ASP A 154 -5.63 -10.46 -3.44
C ASP A 154 -5.60 -9.09 -4.11
N LEU A 155 -5.19 -8.06 -3.36
CA LEU A 155 -5.04 -6.72 -3.88
C LEU A 155 -3.87 -6.02 -3.18
N ALA A 156 -2.88 -5.63 -3.99
CA ALA A 156 -1.79 -4.76 -3.56
C ALA A 156 -1.91 -3.41 -4.29
N ALA A 157 -1.84 -2.31 -3.56
CA ALA A 157 -2.02 -0.99 -4.17
C ALA A 157 -1.19 0.11 -3.51
N LYS A 158 -0.96 1.19 -4.28
CA LYS A 158 -0.37 2.44 -3.82
C LYS A 158 -1.20 3.60 -4.35
N LEU A 159 -1.51 4.55 -3.47
CA LEU A 159 -2.19 5.81 -3.78
C LEU A 159 -1.18 6.95 -3.80
N ASP A 160 -1.42 7.96 -4.62
CA ASP A 160 -0.71 9.23 -4.53
C ASP A 160 -1.22 10.01 -3.32
N GLN A 161 -0.51 9.91 -2.20
CA GLN A 161 -0.86 10.63 -0.97
C GLN A 161 -0.94 12.15 -1.17
N THR A 162 -0.23 12.72 -2.15
CA THR A 162 -0.28 14.17 -2.40
C THR A 162 -1.63 14.61 -2.97
N ALA A 163 -2.41 13.69 -3.53
CA ALA A 163 -3.77 13.93 -4.01
C ALA A 163 -4.83 13.92 -2.90
N GLU A 164 -4.44 13.82 -1.62
CA GLU A 164 -5.39 13.76 -0.50
C GLU A 164 -6.36 14.95 -0.45
N PHE A 165 -5.92 16.15 -0.85
CA PHE A 165 -6.79 17.33 -0.90
C PHE A 165 -7.93 17.21 -1.93
N GLU A 166 -7.77 16.36 -2.95
CA GLU A 166 -8.74 16.13 -4.03
C GLU A 166 -9.50 14.82 -3.84
N ALA A 167 -8.78 13.72 -3.61
CA ALA A 167 -9.32 12.36 -3.54
C ALA A 167 -9.64 11.90 -2.11
N GLY A 168 -9.16 12.60 -1.08
CA GLY A 168 -9.36 12.25 0.33
C GLY A 168 -10.82 12.01 0.72
N PRO A 169 -11.79 12.85 0.31
CA PRO A 169 -13.20 12.58 0.55
C PRO A 169 -13.70 11.27 -0.09
N LYS A 170 -13.23 10.94 -1.30
CA LYS A 170 -13.61 9.68 -1.99
C LYS A 170 -13.01 8.47 -1.27
N TRP A 171 -11.75 8.56 -0.87
CA TRP A 171 -11.07 7.54 -0.08
C TRP A 171 -11.78 7.27 1.24
N ALA A 172 -12.16 8.33 1.95
CA ALA A 172 -12.85 8.20 3.21
C ALA A 172 -14.22 7.52 3.02
N ILE A 173 -15.00 7.93 2.01
CA ILE A 173 -16.31 7.32 1.70
C ILE A 173 -16.16 5.82 1.44
N ALA A 174 -15.13 5.40 0.71
CA ALA A 174 -14.85 3.99 0.47
C ALA A 174 -14.60 3.20 1.78
N ARG A 175 -14.08 3.86 2.82
CA ARG A 175 -13.84 3.28 4.15
C ARG A 175 -15.05 3.35 5.10
N ALA A 176 -16.17 3.94 4.70
CA ALA A 176 -17.33 4.05 5.56
C ALA A 176 -17.88 2.67 5.99
N SER A 177 -18.43 2.56 7.20
CA SER A 177 -18.82 1.26 7.78
C SER A 177 -19.87 0.52 6.96
N GLN A 178 -20.77 1.25 6.30
CA GLN A 178 -21.74 0.69 5.37
C GLN A 178 -21.11 0.08 4.10
N ASN A 179 -19.91 0.51 3.71
CA ASN A 179 -19.22 0.07 2.51
C ASN A 179 -18.19 -1.02 2.78
N THR A 180 -17.65 -1.11 3.99
CA THR A 180 -16.60 -2.07 4.36
C THR A 180 -17.14 -3.39 4.90
N GLY A 181 -18.43 -3.46 5.26
CA GLY A 181 -19.02 -4.67 5.87
C GLY A 181 -18.48 -4.97 7.27
N ILE A 182 -17.62 -4.10 7.82
CA ILE A 182 -17.04 -4.23 9.15
C ILE A 182 -17.95 -3.49 10.15
N PHE A 183 -18.77 -4.25 10.88
CA PHE A 183 -19.47 -3.74 12.05
C PHE A 183 -18.49 -3.61 13.22
N VAL A 184 -17.75 -2.49 13.29
CA VAL A 184 -16.98 -2.16 14.49
C VAL A 184 -17.95 -1.75 15.58
N GLY A 185 -18.12 -2.61 16.58
CA GLY A 185 -18.84 -2.27 17.80
C GLY A 185 -18.14 -1.12 18.54
N HIS A 186 -18.87 -0.01 18.69
CA HIS A 186 -18.54 1.12 19.58
C HIS A 186 -17.22 1.86 19.31
N GLU A 187 -17.29 2.92 18.51
CA GLU A 187 -16.59 4.17 18.86
C GLU A 187 -17.59 5.33 18.94
N THR A 188 -17.79 5.81 20.16
CA THR A 188 -18.41 7.10 20.46
C THR A 188 -17.44 8.23 20.11
N THR A 189 -17.32 8.58 18.84
CA THR A 189 -16.80 9.89 18.45
C THR A 189 -17.97 10.84 18.22
N THR A 190 -18.02 11.87 19.04
CA THR A 190 -19.05 12.88 19.00
C THR A 190 -18.79 13.83 17.82
N LYS A 191 -19.83 13.97 16.98
CA LYS A 191 -20.03 14.93 15.87
C LYS A 191 -19.68 14.41 14.47
N THR A 192 -20.77 14.12 13.73
CA THR A 192 -20.99 14.31 12.28
C THR A 192 -19.89 13.82 11.33
N HIS A 193 -20.13 12.68 10.68
CA HIS A 193 -19.89 12.35 9.26
C HIS A 193 -19.83 10.81 9.04
N ALA A 194 -20.82 10.04 9.55
CA ALA A 194 -20.86 8.59 9.37
C ALA A 194 -20.82 8.17 7.88
N ASP A 195 -21.40 9.00 7.00
CA ASP A 195 -21.43 8.76 5.55
C ASP A 195 -20.07 8.97 4.85
N GLN A 196 -19.12 9.66 5.50
CA GLN A 196 -17.81 9.95 4.91
C GLN A 196 -16.72 8.97 5.32
N GLY A 197 -16.93 8.07 6.30
CA GLY A 197 -15.90 7.14 6.77
C GLY A 197 -14.63 7.81 7.35
N PRO A 198 -13.68 7.01 7.88
CA PRO A 198 -12.41 7.53 8.40
C PRO A 198 -11.45 7.94 7.25
N PRO A 199 -10.51 8.90 7.50
CA PRO A 199 -9.46 9.27 6.53
C PRO A 199 -8.62 8.08 6.09
N MET A 200 -7.96 8.12 4.93
CA MET A 200 -7.12 7.01 4.47
C MET A 200 -5.94 6.74 5.43
N GLU A 201 -5.66 5.46 5.70
CA GLU A 201 -4.51 5.04 6.49
C GLU A 201 -3.42 4.47 5.59
N PHE A 202 -2.18 4.94 5.78
CA PHE A 202 -1.00 4.47 5.05
C PHE A 202 -0.13 3.62 5.98
N PRO A 203 -0.25 2.28 5.93
CA PRO A 203 0.48 1.41 6.86
C PRO A 203 1.99 1.48 6.61
N ALA A 204 2.76 1.41 7.70
CA ALA A 204 4.20 1.26 7.60
C ALA A 204 4.56 -0.11 6.96
N PRO A 205 5.73 -0.23 6.31
CA PRO A 205 6.22 -1.51 5.84
C PRO A 205 6.30 -2.54 6.97
N PHE A 206 6.10 -3.82 6.64
CA PHE A 206 6.21 -4.90 7.61
C PHE A 206 7.55 -4.84 8.36
N GLY A 207 7.52 -5.13 9.66
CA GLY A 207 8.70 -5.08 10.54
C GLY A 207 9.03 -3.70 11.13
N ARG A 208 8.29 -2.65 10.73
CA ARG A 208 8.37 -1.34 11.36
C ARG A 208 7.00 -0.95 11.92
N GLU A 209 7.02 -0.33 13.09
CA GLU A 209 5.86 0.36 13.64
C GLU A 209 6.08 1.84 13.50
N LEU A 210 5.06 2.56 13.01
CA LEU A 210 5.10 4.01 13.00
C LEU A 210 5.19 4.48 14.46
N THR A 211 6.26 5.17 14.81
CA THR A 211 6.38 5.69 16.18
C THR A 211 5.43 6.88 16.37
N LYS A 212 5.07 7.19 17.62
CA LYS A 212 4.25 8.37 17.92
C LYS A 212 4.89 9.64 17.39
N GLU A 213 6.22 9.69 17.40
CA GLU A 213 7.00 10.82 16.93
C GLU A 213 6.96 10.94 15.41
N GLU A 214 7.05 9.82 14.68
CA GLU A 214 6.89 9.81 13.23
C GLU A 214 5.49 10.27 12.82
N ALA A 215 4.45 9.80 13.53
CA ALA A 215 3.07 10.24 13.32
C ALA A 215 2.91 11.75 13.56
N ASN A 216 3.50 12.28 14.65
CA ASN A 216 3.45 13.71 14.95
C ASN A 216 4.15 14.56 13.86
N ILE A 217 5.29 14.10 13.34
CA ILE A 217 5.98 14.81 12.24
C ILE A 217 5.15 14.76 10.95
N GLN A 218 4.53 13.62 10.63
CA GLN A 218 3.61 13.51 9.49
C GLN A 218 2.41 14.46 9.62
N GLU A 219 1.84 14.60 10.82
CA GLU A 219 0.75 15.55 11.06
C GLU A 219 1.21 17.01 10.91
N LEU A 220 2.44 17.32 11.32
CA LEU A 220 3.01 18.66 11.16
C LEU A 220 3.27 18.98 9.68
N ASP A 221 3.79 18.02 8.93
CA ASP A 221 4.04 18.07 7.48
C ASP A 221 2.75 18.32 6.70
N ALA A 222 1.67 17.60 7.01
CA ALA A 222 0.37 17.76 6.35
C ALA A 222 -0.27 19.15 6.55
N LYS A 223 0.18 19.91 7.56
CA LYS A 223 -0.36 21.25 7.90
C LYS A 223 0.51 22.39 7.39
N THR A 224 1.51 22.12 6.54
CA THR A 224 2.42 23.14 6.04
C THR A 224 2.77 22.97 4.57
N GLY A 225 3.20 24.06 3.93
CA GLY A 225 3.81 24.01 2.60
C GLY A 225 5.32 23.68 2.64
N ALA A 226 5.91 23.60 3.82
CA ALA A 226 7.24 23.04 4.02
C ALA A 226 7.20 21.50 3.92
N SER A 227 8.36 20.85 3.82
CA SER A 227 8.48 19.39 3.91
C SER A 227 9.18 19.03 5.21
N LEU A 228 8.60 18.12 5.97
CA LEU A 228 9.10 17.61 7.25
C LEU A 228 8.97 16.09 7.26
N LYS A 229 10.09 15.38 7.14
CA LYS A 229 10.10 13.90 7.13
C LYS A 229 10.93 13.36 8.26
N LEU A 230 10.42 12.32 8.93
CA LEU A 230 11.15 11.58 9.95
C LEU A 230 10.87 10.09 9.84
N THR A 231 11.91 9.30 9.95
CA THR A 231 11.90 7.84 10.05
C THR A 231 12.98 7.42 11.03
N VAL A 232 12.61 6.71 12.08
CA VAL A 232 13.51 6.10 13.06
C VAL A 232 13.93 4.74 12.52
N LEU A 233 15.23 4.56 12.33
CA LEU A 233 15.85 3.35 11.79
C LEU A 233 16.38 2.46 12.93
N ASN A 234 17.13 3.05 13.84
CA ASN A 234 17.71 2.39 15.00
C ASN A 234 17.68 3.33 16.21
N LYS A 235 16.70 3.15 17.10
CA LYS A 235 16.56 3.98 18.31
C LYS A 235 17.80 3.97 19.22
N ASP A 236 18.60 2.92 19.14
CA ASP A 236 19.81 2.71 19.94
C ASP A 236 21.08 3.22 19.24
N GLY A 237 20.96 3.59 17.96
CA GLY A 237 22.05 4.17 17.17
C GLY A 237 22.53 5.50 17.75
N ARG A 238 23.83 5.75 17.61
CA ARG A 238 24.45 6.97 18.12
C ARG A 238 24.42 8.14 17.14
N ILE A 239 24.30 7.90 15.84
CA ILE A 239 24.36 8.96 14.83
C ILE A 239 22.95 9.45 14.52
N TRP A 240 22.65 10.69 14.92
CA TRP A 240 21.37 11.37 14.64
C TRP A 240 21.57 12.49 13.64
N THR A 241 20.66 12.61 12.68
CA THR A 241 20.74 13.63 11.62
C THR A 241 19.52 14.54 11.63
N MET A 242 19.76 15.85 11.54
CA MET A 242 18.76 16.88 11.30
C MET A 242 19.23 17.72 10.11
N VAL A 243 18.95 17.25 8.89
CA VAL A 243 19.50 17.81 7.65
C VAL A 243 18.45 18.63 6.91
N ALA A 244 18.84 19.80 6.41
CA ALA A 244 17.98 20.62 5.58
C ALA A 244 18.03 20.16 4.11
N GLY A 245 16.88 19.83 3.53
CA GLY A 245 16.75 19.44 2.11
C GLY A 245 16.85 17.93 1.87
N GLY A 246 15.84 17.38 1.17
CA GLY A 246 15.79 15.95 0.82
C GLY A 246 16.98 15.44 -0.01
N GLY A 247 17.56 16.25 -0.89
CA GLY A 247 18.77 15.84 -1.61
C GLY A 247 20.00 15.75 -0.71
N ALA A 248 20.14 16.67 0.24
CA ALA A 248 21.25 16.67 1.17
C ALA A 248 21.11 15.53 2.19
N SER A 249 19.91 15.26 2.72
CA SER A 249 19.69 14.19 3.68
C SER A 249 20.13 12.83 3.14
N VAL A 250 19.84 12.53 1.87
CA VAL A 250 20.33 11.32 1.18
C VAL A 250 21.86 11.28 1.14
N VAL A 251 22.52 12.37 0.72
CA VAL A 251 23.98 12.44 0.63
C VAL A 251 24.65 12.22 2.00
N TYR A 252 24.08 12.79 3.07
CA TYR A 252 24.59 12.57 4.42
C TYR A 252 24.42 11.11 4.87
N SER A 253 23.25 10.50 4.62
CA SER A 253 23.02 9.09 4.93
C SER A 253 23.94 8.16 4.16
N ASP A 254 24.16 8.40 2.87
CA ASP A 254 25.10 7.65 2.03
C ASP A 254 26.53 7.76 2.55
N ALA A 255 26.97 8.97 2.94
CA ALA A 255 28.29 9.18 3.50
C ALA A 255 28.48 8.42 4.82
N ILE A 256 27.48 8.44 5.71
CA ILE A 256 27.49 7.69 6.98
C ILE A 256 27.59 6.17 6.71
N ALA A 257 26.79 5.68 5.75
CA ALA A 257 26.80 4.27 5.36
C ALA A 257 28.13 3.85 4.73
N ALA A 258 28.68 4.66 3.81
CA ALA A 258 29.95 4.41 3.13
C ALA A 258 31.15 4.40 4.10
N LEU A 259 31.06 5.14 5.20
CA LEU A 259 32.05 5.12 6.29
C LEU A 259 31.87 3.93 7.25
N GLY A 260 30.94 3.02 6.98
CA GLY A 260 30.72 1.79 7.76
C GLY A 260 29.77 1.95 8.95
N PHE A 261 29.13 3.11 9.11
CA PHE A 261 28.30 3.43 10.28
C PHE A 261 26.78 3.29 10.01
N ALA A 262 26.38 2.56 8.97
CA ALA A 262 24.96 2.34 8.66
C ALA A 262 24.17 1.74 9.84
N HIS A 263 24.80 0.87 10.62
CA HIS A 263 24.20 0.23 11.81
C HIS A 263 24.02 1.21 12.98
N GLU A 264 24.76 2.31 13.00
CA GLU A 264 24.69 3.36 14.03
C GLU A 264 23.79 4.53 13.64
N LEU A 265 23.29 4.57 12.39
CA LEU A 265 22.40 5.62 11.91
C LEU A 265 21.02 5.45 12.54
N ALA A 266 20.65 6.40 13.38
CA ALA A 266 19.45 6.29 14.20
C ALA A 266 18.17 6.70 13.48
N ASN A 267 18.25 7.70 12.60
CA ASN A 267 17.12 8.22 11.87
C ASN A 267 17.49 8.60 10.42
N TYR A 268 16.48 8.58 9.55
CA TYR A 268 16.48 9.27 8.27
C TYR A 268 15.39 10.33 8.30
N GLY A 269 15.69 11.53 7.82
CA GLY A 269 14.73 12.62 7.81
C GLY A 269 15.30 13.89 7.20
N GLU A 270 14.40 14.80 6.89
CA GLU A 270 14.75 16.11 6.35
C GLU A 270 13.74 17.16 6.78
N TYR A 271 14.16 18.42 6.73
CA TYR A 271 13.28 19.57 6.73
C TYR A 271 13.62 20.50 5.56
N SER A 272 12.63 20.95 4.79
CA SER A 272 12.85 21.82 3.63
C SER A 272 11.61 22.62 3.26
N GLY A 273 11.66 23.43 2.19
CA GLY A 273 10.53 24.28 1.79
C GLY A 273 10.28 25.47 2.72
N ALA A 274 11.32 25.97 3.38
CA ALA A 274 11.29 27.12 4.29
C ALA A 274 10.28 26.98 5.46
N PRO A 275 10.44 25.98 6.35
CA PRO A 275 9.61 25.86 7.54
C PRO A 275 9.80 27.06 8.46
N THR A 276 8.75 27.38 9.21
CA THR A 276 8.74 28.43 10.23
C THR A 276 9.64 28.06 11.43
N GLU A 277 9.94 29.06 12.27
CA GLU A 277 10.67 28.85 13.53
C GLU A 277 9.98 27.82 14.43
N THR A 278 8.65 27.93 14.61
CA THR A 278 7.88 26.99 15.43
C THR A 278 7.93 25.56 14.90
N GLN A 279 7.84 25.38 13.58
CA GLN A 279 7.91 24.05 12.96
C GLN A 279 9.30 23.44 13.12
N THR A 280 10.34 24.23 12.88
CA THR A 280 11.73 23.79 13.06
C THR A 280 12.00 23.45 14.52
N TYR A 281 11.44 24.22 15.47
CA TYR A 281 11.52 23.94 16.90
C TYR A 281 10.86 22.61 17.26
N GLU A 282 9.63 22.34 16.83
CA GLU A 282 8.96 21.06 17.15
C GLU A 282 9.67 19.88 16.49
N TYR A 283 10.16 20.03 15.25
CA TYR A 283 10.95 19.00 14.58
C TYR A 283 12.26 18.69 15.34
N ALA A 284 13.02 19.74 15.69
CA ALA A 284 14.28 19.61 16.44
C ALA A 284 14.05 18.99 17.83
N LYS A 285 13.04 19.47 18.55
CA LYS A 285 12.65 18.97 19.87
C LYS A 285 12.32 17.48 19.82
N THR A 286 11.60 17.01 18.81
CA THR A 286 11.30 15.58 18.64
C THR A 286 12.57 14.75 18.45
N ILE A 287 13.53 15.20 17.63
CA ILE A 287 14.83 14.50 17.46
C ILE A 287 15.62 14.48 18.77
N LEU A 288 15.74 15.63 19.44
CA LEU A 288 16.49 15.77 20.69
C LEU A 288 15.88 14.91 21.82
N ASP A 289 14.56 14.85 21.89
CA ASP A 289 13.86 13.97 22.82
C ASP A 289 14.17 12.50 22.50
N LEU A 290 13.98 12.06 21.25
CA LEU A 290 14.28 10.68 20.84
C LEU A 290 15.73 10.25 21.15
N MET A 291 16.71 11.09 20.85
CA MET A 291 18.12 10.76 21.06
C MET A 291 18.50 10.70 22.55
N THR A 292 17.69 11.26 23.46
CA THR A 292 17.96 11.31 24.91
C THR A 292 17.13 10.32 25.75
N ARG A 293 16.27 9.50 25.12
CA ARG A 293 15.39 8.56 25.84
C ARG A 293 16.06 7.30 26.40
N ASN A 294 17.20 6.86 25.85
CA ASN A 294 17.81 5.61 26.31
C ASN A 294 18.39 5.81 27.73
N PRO A 295 17.91 5.08 28.75
CA PRO A 295 18.40 5.23 30.13
C PRO A 295 19.87 4.81 30.27
N ILE A 296 20.38 3.99 29.34
CA ILE A 296 21.79 3.60 29.26
C ILE A 296 22.43 4.42 28.14
N PRO A 297 23.33 5.37 28.44
CA PRO A 297 24.02 6.13 27.41
C PRO A 297 24.86 5.22 26.50
N HIS A 298 24.92 5.56 25.22
CA HIS A 298 25.83 4.89 24.30
C HIS A 298 27.29 5.09 24.77
N PRO A 299 28.15 4.05 24.83
CA PRO A 299 29.50 4.16 25.40
C PRO A 299 30.39 5.22 24.74
N GLU A 300 30.17 5.49 23.45
CA GLU A 300 30.94 6.45 22.65
C GLU A 300 30.23 7.81 22.51
N GLY A 301 29.20 8.08 23.31
CA GLY A 301 28.32 9.24 23.12
C GLY A 301 27.45 9.12 21.86
N LYS A 302 26.70 10.20 21.57
CA LYS A 302 25.85 10.37 20.37
C LYS A 302 26.27 11.64 19.64
#